data_AF-A0A2K8U9X2-F1
#
_entry.id   AF-A0A2K8U9X2-F1
#
_cell.length_a   1.000
_cell.length_b   1.000
_cell.length_c   1.000
_cell.angle_alpha   90.00
_cell.angle_beta   90.00
_cell.angle_gamma   90.00
#
_symmetry.space_group_name_H-M   'P 1'
#
loop_
_entity.id
_entity.type
_entity.pdbx_description
1 polymer ?
#
loop_
_entity_poly.entity_id
_entity_poly.type
_entity_poly.pdbx_seq_one_letter_code
_entity_poly.pdbx_strand_id
1 'polypeptide(L)'
;MPTLVLRNVPDDLYGRLKQAAADHRCSMAQEAIVTLASGLAEPLDVPRRLTVEESLDWLKAEVWTLPVLDRRSEDEILGYNADGHWD
;
A
#
# COMPACT_ATOMS: atom_id res chain seq x y z
N MET A 1 -5.21 -20.93 -22.00
CA MET A 1 -4.34 -20.45 -20.90
C MET A 1 -3.03 -20.01 -21.52
N PRO A 2 -2.47 -18.84 -21.18
CA PRO A 2 -1.15 -18.45 -21.66
C PRO A 2 -0.08 -19.38 -21.07
N THR A 3 0.95 -19.70 -21.85
CA THR A 3 2.07 -20.54 -21.45
C THR A 3 3.36 -19.82 -21.79
N LEU A 4 4.29 -19.75 -20.83
CA LEU A 4 5.62 -19.16 -21.00
C LEU A 4 6.67 -20.27 -21.04
N VAL A 5 7.58 -20.21 -22.00
CA VAL A 5 8.72 -21.12 -22.10
C VAL A 5 10.01 -20.29 -22.01
N LEU A 6 10.78 -20.51 -20.95
CA LEU A 6 12.10 -19.90 -20.77
C LEU A 6 13.15 -20.80 -21.42
N ARG A 7 13.94 -20.26 -22.35
CA ARG A 7 15.06 -20.96 -23.01
C ARG A 7 16.38 -20.32 -22.59
N ASN A 8 17.45 -21.12 -22.60
CA ASN A 8 18.81 -20.68 -22.24
C ASN A 8 18.89 -20.09 -20.82
N VAL A 9 18.17 -20.70 -19.86
CA VAL A 9 18.27 -20.31 -18.45
C VAL A 9 19.66 -20.71 -17.94
N PRO A 10 20.46 -19.77 -17.37
CA PRO A 10 21.74 -20.09 -16.78
C PRO A 10 21.63 -21.16 -15.70
N ASP A 11 22.60 -22.08 -15.63
CA ASP A 11 22.57 -23.21 -14.69
C ASP A 11 22.50 -22.76 -13.23
N ASP A 12 23.14 -21.64 -12.89
CA ASP A 12 23.10 -21.05 -11.56
C ASP A 12 21.69 -20.57 -11.20
N LEU A 13 21.00 -19.92 -12.14
CA LEU A 13 19.63 -19.44 -11.95
C LEU A 13 18.65 -20.60 -11.82
N TYR A 14 18.82 -21.64 -12.63
CA TYR A 14 18.05 -22.87 -12.54
C TYR A 14 18.23 -23.55 -11.17
N GLY A 15 19.49 -23.65 -10.70
CA GLY A 15 19.81 -24.20 -9.39
C GLY A 15 19.13 -23.44 -8.24
N ARG A 16 19.18 -22.10 -8.28
CA ARG A 16 18.53 -21.24 -7.29
C ARG A 16 17.00 -21.41 -7.27
N LEU A 17 16.37 -21.44 -8.44
CA LEU A 17 14.92 -21.68 -8.57
C LEU A 17 14.51 -23.05 -8.02
N LYS A 18 15.30 -24.08 -8.31
CA LYS A 18 15.05 -25.44 -7.81
C LYS A 18 15.17 -25.52 -6.29
N GLN A 19 16.18 -24.86 -5.71
CA GLN A 19 16.37 -24.81 -4.26
C GLN A 19 15.21 -24.05 -3.58
N ALA A 20 14.86 -22.87 -4.09
CA ALA A 20 13.74 -22.08 -3.57
C ALA A 20 12.41 -22.87 -3.61
N ALA A 21 12.16 -23.60 -4.69
CA ALA A 21 10.97 -24.45 -4.80
C ALA A 21 10.95 -25.58 -3.75
N ALA A 22 12.10 -26.17 -3.45
CA ALA A 22 12.23 -27.19 -2.40
C ALA A 22 11.98 -26.59 -1.01
N ASP A 23 12.55 -25.41 -0.74
CA ASP A 23 12.41 -24.69 0.54
C ASP A 23 10.95 -24.27 0.78
N HIS A 24 10.28 -23.78 -0.26
CA HIS A 24 8.87 -23.39 -0.24
C HIS A 24 7.90 -24.57 -0.40
N ARG A 25 8.41 -25.81 -0.56
CA ARG A 25 7.64 -27.04 -0.77
C ARG A 25 6.61 -26.93 -1.90
N CYS A 26 6.98 -26.22 -2.96
CA CYS A 26 6.13 -25.97 -4.12
C CYS A 26 6.76 -26.54 -5.40
N SER A 27 6.00 -26.52 -6.50
CA SER A 27 6.56 -26.91 -7.80
C SER A 27 7.45 -25.80 -8.36
N MET A 28 8.46 -26.17 -9.15
CA MET A 28 9.36 -25.21 -9.81
C MET A 28 8.59 -24.22 -10.70
N ALA A 29 7.50 -24.65 -11.33
CA ALA A 29 6.65 -23.78 -12.13
C ALA A 29 5.92 -22.74 -11.27
N GLN A 30 5.43 -23.14 -10.09
CA GLN A 30 4.79 -22.24 -9.15
C GLN A 30 5.80 -21.24 -8.56
N GLU A 31 7.00 -21.69 -8.21
CA GLU A 31 8.07 -20.81 -7.74
C GLU A 31 8.49 -19.79 -8.81
N ALA A 32 8.59 -20.23 -10.06
CA ALA A 32 8.89 -19.34 -11.18
C ALA A 32 7.79 -18.28 -11.37
N ILE A 33 6.51 -18.65 -11.24
CA ILE A 33 5.39 -17.69 -11.31
C ILE A 33 5.47 -16.66 -10.18
N VAL A 34 5.71 -17.10 -8.94
CA VAL A 34 5.83 -16.21 -7.77
C VAL A 34 7.02 -15.26 -7.93
N THR A 35 8.17 -15.78 -8.35
CA THR A 35 9.40 -14.99 -8.56
C THR A 35 9.24 -13.98 -9.70
N LEU A 36 8.57 -14.37 -10.80
CA LEU A 36 8.25 -13.44 -11.88
C LEU A 36 7.25 -12.39 -11.42
N ALA A 37 6.23 -12.77 -10.65
CA ALA A 37 5.25 -11.83 -10.11
C ALA A 37 5.88 -10.80 -9.17
N SER A 38 6.85 -11.21 -8.34
CA SER A 38 7.56 -10.29 -7.44
C SER A 38 8.57 -9.39 -8.17
N GLY A 39 9.23 -9.90 -9.21
CA GLY A 39 10.15 -9.09 -10.04
C GLY A 39 9.45 -8.16 -11.04
N LEU A 40 8.23 -8.50 -11.45
CA LEU A 40 7.38 -7.68 -12.33
C LEU A 40 6.47 -6.72 -11.54
N ALA A 41 6.28 -6.97 -10.24
CA ALA A 41 5.78 -5.92 -9.38
C ALA A 41 6.79 -4.77 -9.49
N GLU A 42 6.38 -3.67 -10.12
CA GLU A 42 7.16 -2.43 -10.01
C GLU A 42 7.46 -2.24 -8.52
N PRO A 43 8.64 -1.72 -8.15
CA PRO A 43 8.73 -1.05 -6.87
C PRO A 43 7.75 0.12 -6.99
N LEU A 44 6.49 -0.14 -6.67
CA LEU A 44 5.59 0.87 -6.17
C LEU A 44 6.46 1.51 -5.11
N ASP A 45 6.80 2.76 -5.36
CA ASP A 45 7.21 3.70 -4.34
C ASP A 45 6.05 3.72 -3.36
N VAL A 46 5.95 2.68 -2.51
CA VAL A 46 4.86 2.50 -1.57
C VAL A 46 5.08 3.68 -0.64
N PRO A 47 4.22 4.71 -0.69
CA PRO A 47 4.44 5.90 0.10
C PRO A 47 4.56 5.40 1.53
N ARG A 48 5.69 5.68 2.16
CA ARG A 48 5.90 5.33 3.57
C ARG A 48 4.69 5.87 4.32
N ARG A 49 3.89 4.97 4.91
CA ARG A 49 2.83 5.41 5.82
C ARG A 49 3.52 6.10 6.98
N LEU A 50 3.21 7.38 7.17
CA LEU A 50 3.60 8.12 8.35
C LEU A 50 3.03 7.42 9.58
N THR A 51 3.77 7.47 10.70
CA THR A 51 3.18 7.06 11.98
C THR A 51 2.07 8.01 12.39
N VAL A 52 1.30 7.63 13.42
CA VAL A 52 0.24 8.50 13.96
C VAL A 52 0.85 9.80 14.51
N GLU A 53 2.00 9.71 15.17
CA GLU A 53 2.73 10.85 15.72
C GLU A 53 3.22 11.78 14.61
N GLU A 54 3.85 11.24 13.56
CA GLU A 54 4.32 12.02 12.41
C GLU A 54 3.15 12.72 11.69
N SER A 55 2.02 12.03 11.56
CA SER A 55 0.80 12.59 10.96
C SER A 55 0.23 13.72 11.81
N LEU A 56 0.22 13.56 13.14
CA LEU A 56 -0.28 14.57 14.08
C LEU A 56 0.59 15.83 14.08
N ASP A 57 1.91 15.66 14.07
CA ASP A 57 2.85 16.78 14.05
C ASP A 57 2.74 17.58 12.74
N TRP A 58 2.58 16.88 11.61
CA TRP A 58 2.34 17.53 10.32
C TRP A 58 1.04 18.34 10.31
N LEU A 59 -0.06 17.77 10.82
CA LEU A 59 -1.33 18.50 10.92
C LEU A 59 -1.18 19.78 11.75
N LYS A 60 -0.40 19.76 12.85
CA LYS A 60 -0.14 20.93 13.74
C LYS A 60 0.58 22.05 13.03
N ALA A 61 1.58 21.71 12.23
CA ALA A 61 2.34 22.70 11.49
C ALA A 61 1.51 23.30 10.33
N GLU A 62 0.82 22.45 9.56
CA GLU A 62 0.32 22.86 8.24
C GLU A 62 -1.18 23.14 8.19
N VAL A 63 -2.00 22.42 8.97
CA VAL A 63 -3.46 22.51 8.87
C VAL A 63 -4.04 23.42 9.93
N TRP A 64 -3.62 23.27 11.18
CA TRP A 64 -4.15 24.09 12.29
C TRP A 64 -3.68 25.55 12.26
N THR A 65 -2.66 25.88 11.46
CA THR A 65 -2.20 27.26 11.25
C THR A 65 -2.99 28.01 10.17
N LEU A 66 -3.86 27.31 9.43
CA LEU A 66 -4.66 27.91 8.37
C LEU A 66 -5.73 28.87 8.92
N PRO A 67 -6.10 29.91 8.15
CA PRO A 67 -7.14 30.83 8.57
C PRO A 67 -8.50 30.14 8.67
N VAL A 68 -9.22 30.43 9.75
CA VAL A 68 -10.60 29.96 9.95
C VAL A 68 -11.54 30.74 9.04
N LEU A 69 -12.10 30.06 8.03
CA LEU A 69 -13.02 30.65 7.04
C LEU A 69 -14.49 30.62 7.49
N ASP A 70 -14.88 29.60 8.25
CA ASP A 70 -16.23 29.44 8.79
C ASP A 70 -16.17 29.50 10.32
N ARG A 71 -16.97 30.39 10.91
CA ARG A 71 -17.03 30.64 12.36
C ARG A 71 -18.34 30.18 12.99
N ARG A 72 -19.20 29.53 12.21
CA ARG A 72 -20.38 28.87 12.74
C ARG A 72 -19.97 27.86 13.80
N SER A 73 -20.85 27.65 14.79
CA SER A 73 -20.65 26.58 15.77
C SER A 73 -20.69 25.21 15.10
N GLU A 74 -20.21 24.19 15.80
CA GLU A 74 -20.29 22.80 15.33
C GLU A 74 -21.74 22.40 15.00
N ASP A 75 -22.71 22.80 15.83
CA ASP A 75 -24.13 22.55 15.61
C ASP A 75 -24.67 23.28 14.38
N GLU A 76 -24.32 24.55 14.18
CA GLU A 76 -24.72 25.34 13.01
C GLU A 76 -24.10 24.83 11.71
N ILE A 77 -22.91 24.22 11.77
CA ILE A 77 -22.27 23.56 10.62
C ILE A 77 -23.02 22.27 10.28
N LEU A 78 -23.43 21.51 11.29
CA LEU A 78 -24.14 20.23 11.13
C LEU A 78 -25.65 20.40 10.86
N GLY A 79 -26.20 21.61 11.04
CA GLY A 79 -27.62 21.91 10.88
C GLY A 79 -28.45 21.50 12.09
N TYR A 80 -27.83 21.33 13.26
CA TYR A 80 -28.55 21.12 14.51
C TYR A 80 -29.07 22.46 15.04
N ASN A 81 -30.35 22.49 15.38
CA ASN A 81 -30.93 23.58 16.16
C ASN A 81 -30.51 23.47 17.64
N ALA A 82 -30.85 24.47 18.44
CA ALA A 82 -30.46 24.54 19.86
C ALA A 82 -30.96 23.36 20.72
N ASP A 83 -31.93 22.60 20.21
CA ASP A 83 -32.51 21.42 20.85
C ASP A 83 -31.88 20.10 20.35
N GLY A 84 -30.90 20.17 19.44
CA GLY A 84 -30.21 19.01 18.88
C GLY A 84 -30.98 18.26 17.78
N HIS A 85 -32.01 18.89 17.19
CA HIS A 85 -32.76 18.35 16.07
C HIS A 85 -32.22 18.87 14.73
N TRP A 86 -32.30 18.05 13.70
CA TRP A 86 -31.89 18.37 12.33
C TRP A 86 -33.07 19.04 11.61
N ASP A 87 -32.92 20.31 11.20
CA ASP A 87 -33.90 21.09 10.43
C ASP A 87 -33.46 21.28 8.97
#